data_AF-A0A7C6F214-F1
#
_entry.id   AF-A0A7C6F214-F1
#
_cell.length_a   1.000
_cell.length_b   1.000
_cell.length_c   1.000
_cell.angle_alpha   90.00
_cell.angle_beta   90.00
_cell.angle_gamma   90.00
#
_symmetry.space_group_name_H-M   'P 1'
#
loop_
_entity.id
_entity.type
_entity.pdbx_description
1 polymer ?
#
loop_
_entity_poly.entity_id
_entity_poly.type
_entity_poly.pdbx_seq_one_letter_code
_entity_poly.pdbx_strand_id
1 'polypeptide(L)'
;MADVTTSPLTREISKSSSSESGFSPTVQTDVCPQCGAPVESDDRFCPACGAAQVVRAEVAKAPPIPQRTTCDNCGAEIRLSPHQRSYT
;
A
#
# COMPACT_ATOMS: atom_id res chain seq x y z
N MET A 1 -27.76 29.99 43.84
CA MET A 1 -28.26 29.06 42.81
C MET A 1 -28.35 29.85 41.52
N ALA A 2 -27.37 29.71 40.62
CA ALA A 2 -27.34 30.37 39.33
C ALA A 2 -26.95 29.34 38.27
N ASP A 3 -27.84 29.16 37.31
CA ASP A 3 -27.72 28.31 36.14
C ASP A 3 -26.68 28.89 35.17
N VAL A 4 -25.78 28.05 34.65
CA VAL A 4 -25.13 28.35 33.38
C VAL A 4 -25.00 27.07 32.55
N THR A 5 -26.09 26.80 31.84
CA THR A 5 -26.11 26.12 30.56
C THR A 5 -24.94 26.56 29.66
N THR A 6 -24.02 25.66 29.29
CA THR A 6 -23.22 25.80 28.04
C THR A 6 -22.74 24.43 27.55
N SER A 7 -23.55 23.87 26.65
CA SER A 7 -23.24 23.21 25.38
C SER A 7 -22.27 22.02 25.27
N PRO A 8 -22.67 20.97 24.53
CA PRO A 8 -21.86 19.79 24.28
C PRO A 8 -20.68 20.15 23.37
N LEU A 9 -19.47 19.69 23.71
CA LEU A 9 -18.41 19.57 22.72
C LEU A 9 -18.74 18.40 21.77
N THR A 10 -19.71 18.59 20.88
CA THR A 10 -19.69 17.92 19.57
C THR A 10 -18.52 18.51 18.81
N ARG A 11 -17.33 18.00 19.08
CA ARG A 11 -16.14 18.34 18.31
C ARG A 11 -16.19 17.51 17.02
N GLU A 12 -17.01 18.01 16.10
CA GLU A 12 -17.08 17.62 14.69
C GLU A 12 -15.70 17.86 14.05
N ILE A 13 -14.82 16.86 14.14
CA ILE A 13 -13.55 16.85 13.41
C ILE A 13 -13.87 16.47 11.97
N SER A 14 -14.41 17.45 11.25
CA SER A 14 -13.77 18.05 10.08
C SER A 14 -12.84 17.09 9.32
N LYS A 15 -13.41 16.43 8.32
CA LYS A 15 -12.89 16.44 6.94
C LYS A 15 -11.34 16.41 6.87
N SER A 16 -10.73 15.29 7.25
CA SER A 16 -9.35 15.01 6.82
C SER A 16 -9.37 14.65 5.34
N SER A 17 -9.60 15.65 4.49
CA SER A 17 -9.06 15.73 3.14
C SER A 17 -7.56 15.95 3.29
N SER A 18 -6.84 14.89 3.64
CA SER A 18 -5.39 14.90 3.68
C SER A 18 -4.89 13.96 2.61
N SER A 19 -4.48 14.59 1.52
CA SER A 19 -3.44 14.10 0.64
C SER A 19 -3.85 12.94 -0.26
N GLU A 20 -4.58 13.31 -1.32
CA GLU A 20 -4.39 12.68 -2.64
C GLU A 20 -2.92 12.79 -3.06
N SER A 21 -2.13 11.88 -2.49
CA SER A 21 -0.74 11.67 -2.86
C SER A 21 -0.78 10.97 -4.20
N GLY A 22 -0.53 11.74 -5.26
CA GLY A 22 -0.42 11.24 -6.62
C GLY A 22 0.76 10.29 -6.74
N PHE A 23 0.53 9.02 -6.40
CA PHE A 23 1.31 7.93 -6.95
C PHE A 23 0.72 7.65 -8.32
N SER A 24 1.28 8.30 -9.34
CA SER A 24 0.97 7.96 -10.72
C SER A 24 1.95 6.86 -11.13
N PRO A 25 1.57 5.57 -11.04
CA PRO A 25 2.41 4.53 -11.60
C PRO A 25 2.52 4.83 -13.10
N THR A 26 3.74 5.02 -13.58
CA THR A 26 4.00 5.04 -15.02
C THR A 26 3.82 3.61 -15.50
N VAL A 27 2.59 3.29 -15.88
CA VAL A 27 2.23 1.99 -16.43
C VAL A 27 2.94 1.84 -17.77
N GLN A 28 3.89 0.92 -17.84
CA GLN A 28 4.45 0.50 -19.11
C GLN A 28 3.42 -0.41 -19.79
N THR A 29 3.02 -0.02 -21.00
CA THR A 29 2.09 -0.80 -21.83
C THR A 29 2.79 -1.30 -23.07
N ASP A 30 2.62 -2.58 -23.34
CA ASP A 30 3.06 -3.28 -24.55
C ASP A 30 1.85 -3.60 -25.43
N VAL A 31 2.12 -3.94 -26.70
CA VAL A 31 1.06 -4.34 -27.64
C VAL A 31 0.94 -5.85 -27.68
N CYS A 32 -0.28 -6.37 -27.49
CA CYS A 32 -0.55 -7.79 -27.60
C CYS A 32 -0.24 -8.30 -29.01
N PRO A 33 0.62 -9.32 -29.19
CA PRO A 33 0.95 -9.85 -30.51
C PRO A 33 -0.18 -10.69 -31.12
N GLN A 34 -1.26 -10.98 -30.38
CA GLN A 34 -2.39 -11.78 -30.87
C GLN A 34 -3.57 -10.92 -31.36
N CYS A 35 -3.89 -9.84 -30.66
CA CYS A 35 -5.05 -8.99 -31.01
C CYS A 35 -4.70 -7.52 -31.26
N GLY A 36 -3.47 -7.09 -30.98
CA GLY A 36 -3.04 -5.70 -31.13
C GLY A 36 -3.55 -4.74 -30.04
N ALA A 37 -4.25 -5.23 -29.02
CA ALA A 37 -4.68 -4.40 -27.90
C ALA A 37 -3.49 -4.01 -27.00
N PRO A 38 -3.52 -2.84 -26.35
CA PRO A 38 -2.54 -2.49 -25.33
C PRO A 38 -2.72 -3.37 -24.09
N VAL A 39 -1.63 -3.84 -23.52
CA VAL A 39 -1.57 -4.72 -22.33
C VAL A 39 -0.48 -4.20 -21.39
N GLU A 40 -0.71 -4.22 -20.08
CA GLU A 40 0.34 -3.82 -19.14
C GLU A 40 1.47 -4.86 -19.12
N SER A 41 2.72 -4.42 -18.99
CA SER A 41 3.88 -5.34 -19.02
C SER A 41 3.91 -6.34 -17.85
N ASP A 42 3.13 -6.09 -16.78
CA ASP A 42 2.97 -6.99 -15.63
C ASP A 42 1.84 -8.01 -15.82
N ASP A 43 0.94 -7.79 -16.79
CA ASP A 43 -0.21 -8.65 -17.02
C ASP A 43 0.18 -9.98 -17.69
N ARG A 44 -0.09 -11.08 -17.00
CA ARG A 44 0.16 -12.44 -17.50
C ARG A 44 -0.71 -12.83 -18.70
N PHE A 45 -1.86 -12.19 -18.87
CA PHE A 45 -2.83 -12.47 -19.93
C PHE A 45 -3.40 -11.16 -20.49
N CYS A 46 -3.66 -11.11 -21.79
CA CYS A 46 -4.28 -9.95 -22.42
C CYS A 46 -5.75 -9.82 -21.98
N PRO A 47 -6.18 -8.67 -21.43
CA PRO A 47 -7.56 -8.46 -21.00
C PRO A 47 -8.56 -8.41 -22.16
N ALA A 48 -8.09 -8.14 -23.39
CA ALA A 48 -8.95 -8.05 -24.57
C ALA A 48 -9.23 -9.39 -25.25
N CYS A 49 -8.27 -10.34 -25.25
CA CYS A 49 -8.40 -11.61 -25.98
C CYS A 49 -8.08 -12.87 -25.18
N GLY A 50 -7.53 -12.74 -23.97
CA GLY A 50 -7.15 -13.88 -23.12
C GLY A 50 -5.84 -14.58 -23.50
N ALA A 51 -5.11 -14.09 -24.51
CA ALA A 51 -3.81 -14.66 -24.87
C ALA A 51 -2.77 -14.46 -23.77
N ALA A 52 -2.00 -15.51 -23.46
CA ALA A 52 -0.88 -15.42 -22.52
C ALA A 52 0.20 -14.46 -23.03
N GLN A 53 0.66 -13.55 -22.17
CA GLN A 53 1.75 -12.63 -22.49
C GLN A 53 3.08 -13.19 -21.98
N VAL A 54 4.15 -12.87 -22.71
CA VAL A 54 5.52 -13.22 -22.31
C VAL A 54 6.01 -12.17 -21.30
N VAL A 55 5.41 -12.15 -20.10
CA VAL A 55 5.84 -11.24 -19.05
C VAL A 55 7.27 -11.58 -18.66
N ARG A 56 8.21 -10.66 -18.92
CA ARG A 56 9.57 -10.79 -18.41
C ARG A 56 9.50 -10.44 -16.94
N ALA A 57 9.39 -11.47 -16.11
CA ALA A 57 9.37 -11.36 -14.65
C ALA A 57 10.73 -10.89 -14.13
N GLU A 58 11.09 -9.64 -14.37
CA GLU A 58 12.07 -8.94 -13.55
C GLU A 58 11.34 -8.31 -12.37
N VAL A 59 10.89 -9.19 -11.48
CA VAL A 59 10.49 -8.82 -10.12
C VAL A 59 11.72 -8.18 -9.49
N ALA A 60 11.75 -6.85 -9.47
CA ALA A 60 12.63 -6.09 -8.61
C ALA A 60 12.28 -6.46 -7.17
N LYS A 61 12.95 -7.51 -6.70
CA LYS A 61 12.82 -8.04 -5.35
C LYS A 61 13.32 -6.95 -4.43
N ALA A 62 12.39 -6.14 -3.89
CA ALA A 62 12.71 -5.29 -2.76
C ALA A 62 13.38 -6.19 -1.71
N PRO A 63 14.53 -5.78 -1.13
CA PRO A 63 15.20 -6.60 -0.14
C PRO A 63 14.20 -6.92 0.98
N PRO A 64 14.09 -8.18 1.41
CA PRO A 64 13.19 -8.54 2.48
C PRO A 64 13.58 -7.72 3.72
N ILE A 65 12.66 -6.85 4.14
CA ILE A 65 12.80 -6.12 5.41
C ILE A 65 12.92 -7.19 6.51
N PRO A 66 13.97 -7.15 7.36
CA PRO A 66 14.16 -8.17 8.37
C PRO A 66 12.99 -8.13 9.35
N GLN A 67 12.21 -9.20 9.34
CA GLN A 67 11.08 -9.39 10.27
C GLN A 67 11.53 -9.87 11.65
N ARG A 68 12.84 -10.03 11.86
CA ARG A 68 13.47 -10.46 13.11
C ARG A 68 14.50 -9.40 13.50
N THR A 69 14.43 -8.97 14.74
CA THR A 69 15.46 -8.12 15.37
C THR A 69 15.84 -8.73 16.71
N THR A 70 17.00 -8.37 17.23
CA THR A 70 17.48 -8.85 18.53
C THR A 70 17.21 -7.78 19.58
N CYS A 71 16.77 -8.18 20.78
CA CYS A 71 16.59 -7.26 21.89
C CYS A 71 17.96 -6.83 22.46
N ASP A 72 18.26 -5.54 22.49
CA ASP A 72 19.55 -5.02 23.01
C ASP A 72 19.75 -5.22 24.53
N ASN A 73 18.68 -5.48 25.27
CA ASN A 73 18.74 -5.69 26.72
C ASN A 73 19.03 -7.16 27.10
N CYS A 74 18.42 -8.12 26.41
CA CYS A 74 18.51 -9.54 26.78
C CYS A 74 19.00 -10.49 25.67
N GLY A 75 19.14 -10.02 24.43
CA GLY A 75 19.64 -10.81 23.30
C GLY A 75 18.61 -11.76 22.66
N ALA A 76 17.34 -11.72 23.08
CA ALA A 76 16.31 -12.57 22.49
C ALA A 76 15.95 -12.14 21.05
N GLU A 77 15.72 -13.12 20.17
CA GLU A 77 15.26 -12.88 18.80
C GLU A 77 13.74 -12.63 18.79
N ILE A 78 13.32 -11.44 18.35
CA ILE A 78 11.93 -10.99 18.36
C ILE A 78 11.41 -10.75 16.94
N ARG A 79 10.20 -11.21 16.67
CA ARG A 79 9.47 -10.96 15.43
C ARG A 79 8.63 -9.69 15.59
N LEU A 80 9.08 -8.55 15.06
CA LEU A 80 8.25 -7.35 15.00
C LEU A 80 7.61 -7.22 13.62
N SER A 81 6.27 -7.19 13.61
CA SER A 81 5.51 -6.73 12.46
C SER A 81 5.58 -5.19 12.41
N PRO A 82 5.88 -4.56 11.26
CA PRO A 82 6.09 -3.11 11.14
C PRO A 82 4.88 -2.24 11.51
N HIS A 83 3.71 -2.84 11.78
CA HIS A 83 2.49 -2.17 12.23
C HIS A 83 2.20 -2.29 13.74
N GLN A 84 3.03 -2.99 14.50
CA GLN A 84 2.84 -3.13 15.94
C GLN A 84 3.39 -1.89 16.66
N ARG A 85 2.63 -0.79 16.65
CA ARG A 85 2.89 0.33 17.57
C ARG A 85 2.17 0.06 18.88
N SER A 86 2.89 0.14 19.99
CA SER A 86 2.31 0.24 21.31
C SER A 86 1.48 1.53 21.36
N TYR A 87 0.16 1.39 21.46
CA TYR A 87 -0.68 2.50 21.89
C TYR A 87 -0.38 2.77 23.37
N THR A 88 -0.16 4.04 23.69
CA THR A 88 -0.08 4.54 25.07
C THR A 88 -1.43 4.50 25.75
#